data_AF-D3CW51-F1
#
_entry.id   AF-D3CW51-F1
#
_cell.length_a   1.000
_cell.length_b   1.000
_cell.length_c   1.000
_cell.angle_alpha   90.00
_cell.angle_beta   90.00
_cell.angle_gamma   90.00
#
_symmetry.space_group_name_H-M   'P 1'
#
loop_
_entity.id
_entity.type
_entity.pdbx_description
1 polymer ?
#
loop_
_entity_poly.entity_id
_entity_poly.type
_entity_poly.pdbx_seq_one_letter_code
_entity_poly.pdbx_strand_id
1 'polypeptide(L)'
;MAEIVVDGYRVTTEQRDQAGGYRILVDGAPVPMTLTRTETIIGNISTSTRQTEPPRAVDWLPDTAWPDSARISLHPDRTVDVSYSEETGYVYNTAVWRWVRILLTFNPAYTHVDVSWNHTADVST
;
A
#
# COMPACT_ATOMS: atom_id res chain seq x y z
N MET A 1 -2.84 -2.85 15.12
CA MET A 1 -3.28 -2.84 13.71
C MET A 1 -4.51 -1.96 13.60
N ALA A 2 -4.42 -0.90 12.80
CA ALA A 2 -5.44 0.14 12.73
C ALA A 2 -6.71 -0.35 12.02
N GLU A 3 -7.85 -0.22 12.70
CA GLU A 3 -9.18 -0.36 12.10
C GLU A 3 -9.56 0.98 11.45
N ILE A 4 -10.10 0.92 10.23
CA ILE A 4 -10.55 2.09 9.46
C ILE A 4 -12.05 1.91 9.19
N VAL A 5 -12.85 2.94 9.46
CA VAL A 5 -14.29 2.90 9.12
C VAL A 5 -14.54 3.73 7.85
N VAL A 6 -15.12 3.11 6.83
CA VAL A 6 -15.44 3.74 5.53
C VAL A 6 -16.91 3.52 5.23
N ASP A 7 -17.70 4.59 5.13
CA ASP A 7 -19.16 4.54 4.93
C ASP A 7 -19.91 3.57 5.87
N GLY A 8 -19.41 3.41 7.10
CA GLY A 8 -19.98 2.51 8.12
C GLY A 8 -19.44 1.08 8.09
N TYR A 9 -18.64 0.70 7.08
CA TYR A 9 -17.96 -0.59 6.99
C TYR A 9 -16.62 -0.56 7.72
N ARG A 10 -16.30 -1.63 8.44
CA ARG A 10 -15.00 -1.78 9.11
C ARG A 10 -13.99 -2.41 8.17
N VAL A 11 -12.99 -1.65 7.78
CA VAL A 11 -11.85 -2.10 7.00
C VAL A 11 -10.71 -2.43 7.95
N THR A 12 -10.30 -3.69 7.94
CA THR A 12 -9.15 -4.21 8.70
C THR A 12 -8.24 -5.00 7.78
N THR A 13 -7.10 -5.46 8.30
CA THR A 13 -6.20 -6.35 7.58
C THR A 13 -6.07 -7.67 8.32
N GLU A 14 -5.61 -8.69 7.61
CA GLU A 14 -5.18 -9.97 8.19
C GLU A 14 -3.79 -10.27 7.67
N GLN A 15 -2.85 -10.60 8.56
CA GLN A 15 -1.49 -10.96 8.18
C GLN A 15 -1.35 -12.46 7.95
N ARG A 16 -0.48 -12.82 7.01
CA ARG A 16 -0.14 -14.21 6.72
C ARG A 16 0.99 -14.69 7.64
N ASP A 17 0.77 -15.81 8.33
CA ASP A 17 1.64 -16.27 9.43
C ASP A 17 3.10 -16.62 9.06
N GLN A 18 3.42 -16.93 7.78
CA GLN A 18 4.74 -17.49 7.43
C GLN A 18 5.38 -16.97 6.13
N ALA A 19 4.66 -16.21 5.32
CA ALA A 19 5.21 -15.61 4.10
C ALA A 19 4.63 -14.22 4.01
N GLY A 20 5.49 -13.19 4.14
CA GLY A 20 5.09 -11.79 4.14
C GLY A 20 3.94 -11.53 3.18
N GLY A 21 2.85 -11.01 3.73
CA GLY A 21 1.66 -10.69 2.99
C GLY A 21 0.49 -10.44 3.93
N TYR A 22 -0.45 -9.65 3.46
CA TYR A 22 -1.68 -9.37 4.18
C TYR A 22 -2.83 -9.24 3.20
N ARG A 23 -4.06 -9.35 3.68
CA ARG A 23 -5.25 -9.12 2.87
C ARG A 23 -6.18 -8.14 3.55
N ILE A 24 -7.04 -7.51 2.76
CA ILE A 24 -8.05 -6.58 3.24
C ILE A 24 -9.28 -7.36 3.68
N LEU A 25 -9.78 -7.04 4.87
CA LEU A 25 -11.05 -7.52 5.38
C LEU A 25 -12.05 -6.37 5.45
N VAL A 26 -13.29 -6.63 5.04
CA VAL A 26 -14.43 -5.74 5.26
C VAL A 26 -15.39 -6.45 6.21
N ASP A 27 -15.69 -5.83 7.35
CA ASP A 27 -16.49 -6.40 8.44
C ASP A 27 -16.02 -7.80 8.88
N GLY A 28 -14.71 -8.02 8.81
CA GLY A 28 -14.08 -9.30 9.17
C GLY A 28 -14.07 -10.36 8.07
N ALA A 29 -14.65 -10.10 6.89
CA ALA A 29 -14.64 -11.00 5.76
C ALA A 29 -13.60 -10.58 4.70
N PRO A 30 -12.81 -11.51 4.14
CA PRO A 30 -11.87 -11.18 3.07
C PRO A 30 -12.63 -10.79 1.80
N VAL A 31 -12.18 -9.73 1.16
CA VAL A 31 -12.71 -9.28 -0.13
C VAL A 31 -11.70 -9.55 -1.25
N PRO A 32 -12.15 -9.94 -2.45
CA PRO A 32 -11.33 -9.97 -3.65
C PRO A 32 -10.56 -8.66 -3.87
N MET A 33 -9.32 -8.77 -4.33
CA MET A 33 -8.43 -7.63 -4.56
C MET A 33 -7.85 -7.66 -5.96
N THR A 34 -7.82 -6.50 -6.62
CA THR A 34 -7.02 -6.28 -7.83
C THR A 34 -5.85 -5.36 -7.49
N LEU A 35 -4.62 -5.85 -7.62
CA LEU A 35 -3.41 -5.08 -7.34
C LEU A 35 -2.83 -4.50 -8.62
N THR A 36 -2.60 -3.18 -8.61
CA THR A 36 -1.74 -2.47 -9.55
C THR A 36 -0.53 -1.95 -8.80
N ARG A 37 0.67 -2.40 -9.15
CA ARG A 37 1.91 -1.98 -8.48
C ARG A 37 2.68 -1.00 -9.35
N THR A 38 3.15 0.09 -8.76
CA THR A 38 4.04 1.05 -9.39
C THR A 38 5.26 1.24 -8.52
N GLU A 39 6.44 1.08 -9.10
CA GLU A 39 7.73 1.36 -8.47
C GLU A 39 8.37 2.58 -9.13
N THR A 40 8.85 3.50 -8.32
CA THR A 40 9.59 4.69 -8.75
C THR A 40 10.92 4.73 -8.01
N ILE A 41 12.03 4.75 -8.75
CA ILE A 41 13.38 4.90 -8.22
C ILE A 41 13.91 6.25 -8.69
N ILE A 42 14.25 7.11 -7.74
CA ILE A 42 14.87 8.41 -8.00
C ILE A 42 16.37 8.25 -7.78
N GLY A 43 17.15 8.45 -8.84
CA GLY A 43 18.61 8.35 -8.83
C GLY A 43 19.29 9.71 -8.95
N ASN A 44 20.62 9.68 -9.01
CA ASN A 44 21.44 10.88 -9.18
C ASN A 44 21.10 11.63 -10.48
N ILE A 45 21.31 12.95 -10.48
CA ILE A 45 21.15 13.83 -11.66
C ILE A 45 19.70 13.84 -12.20
N SER A 46 18.71 13.87 -11.30
CA SER A 46 17.27 13.93 -11.64
C SER A 46 16.77 12.79 -12.53
N THR A 47 17.46 11.65 -12.55
CA THR A 47 17.00 10.46 -13.25
C THR A 47 15.93 9.77 -12.42
N SER A 48 14.79 9.44 -13.03
CA SER A 48 13.77 8.62 -12.38
C SER A 48 13.38 7.46 -13.29
N THR A 49 13.32 6.26 -12.72
CA THR A 49 12.76 5.09 -13.38
C THR A 49 11.44 4.78 -12.75
N ARG A 50 10.38 4.71 -13.55
CA ARG A 50 9.04 4.35 -13.12
C ARG A 50 8.56 3.12 -13.88
N GLN A 51 8.21 2.08 -13.15
CA GLN A 51 7.64 0.85 -13.70
C GLN A 51 6.27 0.61 -13.08
N THR A 52 5.27 0.39 -13.93
CA THR A 52 3.92 -0.01 -13.48
C THR A 52 3.62 -1.40 -13.99
N GLU A 53 3.35 -2.32 -13.07
CA GLU A 53 2.86 -3.66 -13.38
C GLU A 53 1.37 -3.59 -13.78
N PRO A 54 0.92 -4.42 -14.73
CA PRO A 54 -0.49 -4.47 -15.09
C PRO A 54 -1.35 -4.94 -13.89
N PRO A 55 -2.63 -4.49 -13.81
CA PRO A 55 -3.55 -4.93 -12.77
C PRO A 55 -3.69 -6.46 -12.77
N ARG A 56 -3.61 -7.08 -11.59
CA ARG A 56 -3.81 -8.52 -11.42
C ARG A 56 -4.62 -8.85 -10.16
N ALA A 57 -5.43 -9.90 -10.24
CA ALA A 57 -6.11 -10.43 -9.07
C ALA A 57 -5.08 -11.05 -8.10
N VAL A 58 -5.23 -10.76 -6.81
CA VAL A 58 -4.36 -11.30 -5.75
C VAL A 58 -5.17 -11.67 -4.52
N ASP A 59 -4.82 -12.79 -3.89
CA ASP A 59 -5.42 -13.20 -2.61
C ASP A 59 -4.72 -12.53 -1.42
N TRP A 60 -3.46 -12.17 -1.60
CA TRP A 60 -2.59 -11.55 -0.61
C TRP A 60 -1.81 -10.41 -1.26
N LEU A 61 -1.85 -9.25 -0.64
CA LEU A 61 -0.93 -8.15 -0.92
C LEU A 61 0.46 -8.55 -0.43
N PRO A 62 1.55 -8.14 -1.14
CA PRO A 62 2.90 -8.38 -0.67
C PRO A 62 3.19 -7.64 0.66
N ASP A 63 4.33 -7.91 1.28
CA ASP A 63 4.83 -7.16 2.45
C ASP A 63 4.00 -7.31 3.74
N THR A 64 4.39 -6.61 4.81
CA THR A 64 3.58 -6.51 6.03
C THR A 64 2.41 -5.54 5.86
N ALA A 65 1.34 -5.74 6.64
CA ALA A 65 0.31 -4.72 6.75
C ALA A 65 0.94 -3.39 7.18
N TRP A 66 0.35 -2.28 6.74
CA TRP A 66 0.88 -0.94 7.02
C TRP A 66 1.10 -0.72 8.53
N PRO A 67 2.15 0.02 8.91
CA PRO A 67 2.49 0.25 10.31
C PRO A 67 1.46 1.15 11.00
N ASP A 68 1.41 1.12 12.34
CA ASP A 68 0.53 1.98 13.12
C ASP A 68 0.87 3.49 12.96
N SER A 69 2.07 3.81 12.46
CA SER A 69 2.50 5.17 12.11
C SER A 69 2.01 5.66 10.75
N ALA A 70 1.32 4.80 9.98
CA ALA A 70 0.83 5.18 8.66
C ALA A 70 -0.22 6.29 8.76
N ARG A 71 -0.08 7.28 7.88
CA ARG A 71 -1.08 8.32 7.71
C ARG A 71 -2.21 7.78 6.85
N ILE A 72 -3.43 7.83 7.39
CA ILE A 72 -4.64 7.34 6.73
C ILE A 72 -5.53 8.53 6.41
N SER A 73 -5.94 8.66 5.15
CA SER A 73 -6.90 9.67 4.69
C SER A 73 -8.06 9.00 3.97
N LEU A 74 -9.28 9.46 4.27
CA LEU A 74 -10.50 8.96 3.65
C LEU A 74 -10.97 9.95 2.58
N HIS A 75 -11.26 9.44 1.38
CA HIS A 75 -11.79 10.23 0.29
C HIS A 75 -13.29 9.98 0.09
N PRO A 76 -14.06 10.97 -0.40
CA PRO A 76 -15.51 10.84 -0.60
C PRO A 76 -15.94 9.78 -1.62
N ASP A 77 -15.01 9.30 -2.45
CA ASP A 77 -15.24 8.31 -3.50
C ASP A 77 -15.04 6.86 -3.03
N ARG A 78 -14.96 6.65 -1.70
CA ARG A 78 -14.65 5.35 -1.05
C ARG A 78 -13.21 4.90 -1.30
N THR A 79 -12.31 5.85 -1.54
CA THR A 79 -10.88 5.60 -1.59
C THR A 79 -10.26 5.85 -0.21
N VAL A 80 -9.49 4.88 0.28
CA VAL A 80 -8.63 5.04 1.46
C VAL A 80 -7.20 5.22 0.99
N ASP A 81 -6.57 6.33 1.36
CA ASP A 81 -5.16 6.60 1.13
C ASP A 81 -4.37 6.29 2.39
N VAL A 82 -3.49 5.29 2.29
CA VAL A 82 -2.56 4.90 3.35
C VAL A 82 -1.15 5.24 2.88
N SER A 83 -0.50 6.17 3.59
CA SER A 83 0.83 6.67 3.24
C SER A 83 1.78 6.56 4.43
N TYR A 84 2.99 6.05 4.20
CA TYR A 84 4.03 5.92 5.22
C TYR A 84 5.42 5.94 4.60
N SER A 85 6.44 6.19 5.42
CA SER A 85 7.85 6.13 5.03
C SER A 85 8.59 5.12 5.89
N GLU A 86 9.46 4.34 5.27
CA GLU A 86 10.30 3.34 5.92
C GLU A 86 11.76 3.62 5.57
N GLU A 87 12.63 3.52 6.57
CA GLU A 87 14.07 3.51 6.36
C GLU A 87 14.45 2.15 5.78
N THR A 88 15.02 2.13 4.56
CA THR A 88 15.38 0.87 3.88
C THR A 88 16.85 0.51 4.02
N GLY A 89 17.71 1.45 4.40
CA GLY A 89 19.12 1.21 4.66
C GLY A 89 19.98 2.46 4.53
N TYR A 90 21.30 2.26 4.45
CA TYR A 90 22.30 3.31 4.31
C TYR A 90 23.12 3.13 3.04
N VAL A 91 23.33 4.21 2.30
CA VAL A 91 24.29 4.29 1.19
C VAL A 91 25.27 5.42 1.52
N TYR A 92 26.56 5.09 1.66
CA TYR A 92 27.63 6.06 2.01
C TYR A 92 27.30 6.97 3.22
N ASN A 93 26.68 6.42 4.27
CA ASN A 93 26.21 7.13 5.49
C ASN A 93 24.97 8.02 5.31
N THR A 94 24.30 7.99 4.16
CA THR A 94 23.00 8.63 3.94
C THR A 94 21.88 7.60 4.05
N ALA A 95 20.85 7.89 4.86
CA ALA A 95 19.68 7.04 4.98
C ALA A 95 18.84 7.10 3.70
N VAL A 96 18.55 5.94 3.12
CA VAL A 96 17.63 5.79 2.00
C VAL A 96 16.23 5.58 2.56
N TRP A 97 15.31 6.45 2.15
CA TRP A 97 13.92 6.38 2.54
C TRP A 97 13.06 5.82 1.41
N ARG A 98 12.22 4.86 1.76
CA ARG A 98 11.15 4.36 0.90
C ARG A 98 9.84 4.98 1.34
N TRP A 99 9.21 5.69 0.42
CA TRP A 99 7.87 6.22 0.57
C TRP A 99 6.89 5.23 -0.04
N VAL A 100 5.91 4.82 0.75
CA VAL A 100 4.87 3.90 0.34
C VAL A 100 3.54 4.61 0.39
N ARG A 101 2.78 4.52 -0.71
CA ARG A 101 1.41 5.01 -0.81
C ARG A 101 0.52 3.92 -1.38
N ILE A 102 -0.49 3.54 -0.62
CA ILE A 102 -1.47 2.50 -0.95
C ILE A 102 -2.84 3.17 -1.05
N LEU A 103 -3.47 3.06 -2.22
CA LEU A 103 -4.85 3.49 -2.39
C LEU A 103 -5.73 2.25 -2.45
N LEU A 104 -6.72 2.19 -1.57
CA LEU A 104 -7.75 1.16 -1.54
C LEU A 104 -9.05 1.79 -2.05
N THR A 105 -9.43 1.48 -3.28
CA THR A 105 -10.68 1.97 -3.87
C THR A 105 -11.72 0.86 -3.83
N PHE A 106 -12.72 1.04 -2.99
CA PHE A 106 -13.79 0.05 -2.83
C PHE A 106 -14.87 0.24 -3.89
N ASN A 107 -15.41 -0.87 -4.40
CA ASN A 107 -16.64 -0.82 -5.17
C ASN A 107 -17.82 -0.37 -4.27
N PRO A 108 -18.94 0.11 -4.84
CA PRO A 108 -20.06 0.61 -4.03
C PRO A 108 -20.69 -0.42 -3.08
N ALA A 109 -20.51 -1.71 -3.35
CA ALA A 109 -21.02 -2.81 -2.53
C ALA A 109 -20.03 -3.28 -1.46
N TYR A 110 -18.81 -2.74 -1.42
CA TYR A 110 -17.71 -3.18 -0.55
C TYR A 110 -17.39 -4.68 -0.65
N THR A 111 -17.64 -5.27 -1.83
CA THR A 111 -17.37 -6.68 -2.12
C THR A 111 -16.09 -6.89 -2.91
N HIS A 112 -15.42 -5.82 -3.34
CA HIS A 112 -14.16 -5.85 -4.08
C HIS A 112 -13.38 -4.56 -3.80
N VAL A 113 -12.06 -4.67 -3.79
CA VAL A 113 -11.16 -3.52 -3.64
C VAL A 113 -10.09 -3.51 -4.73
N ASP A 114 -9.97 -2.36 -5.40
CA ASP A 114 -8.84 -2.08 -6.27
C ASP A 114 -7.73 -1.44 -5.43
N VAL A 115 -6.55 -2.05 -5.48
CA VAL A 115 -5.38 -1.65 -4.69
C VAL A 115 -4.33 -1.06 -5.62
N SER A 116 -4.10 0.24 -5.51
CA SER A 116 -2.96 0.90 -6.16
C SER A 116 -1.82 1.00 -5.16
N TRP A 117 -0.73 0.26 -5.40
CA TRP A 117 0.43 0.27 -4.54
C TRP A 117 1.60 0.99 -5.22
N ASN A 118 1.91 2.18 -4.72
CA ASN A 118 3.02 3.00 -5.20
C ASN A 118 4.20 2.94 -4.21
N HIS A 119 5.36 2.52 -4.70
CA HIS A 119 6.65 2.59 -4.01
C HIS A 119 7.49 3.69 -4.63
N THR A 120 8.09 4.53 -3.80
CA THR A 120 9.10 5.51 -4.24
C THR A 120 10.33 5.37 -3.36
N ALA A 121 11.48 5.06 -3.95
CA ALA A 121 12.77 5.05 -3.26
C ALA A 121 13.62 6.19 -3.81
N ASP A 122 14.13 7.03 -2.91
CA ASP A 122 15.13 8.05 -3.25
C ASP A 122 16.51 7.53 -2.89
N VAL A 123 17.28 7.16 -3.92
CA VAL A 123 18.66 6.68 -3.80
C VAL A 123 19.65 7.72 -4.31
N SER A 124 19.22 8.98 -4.49
CA SER A 124 20.13 10.05 -4.82
C SER A 124 21.05 10.36 -3.63
N THR A 125 22.36 10.41 -3.90
CA THR A 125 23.45 10.58 -2.92
C THR A 125 24.22 11.85 -3.19
#